data_AF-A0A542YJY9-F1
#
_entry.id   AF-A0A542YJY9-F1
#
_cell.length_a   1.000
_cell.length_b   1.000
_cell.length_c   1.000
_cell.angle_alpha   90.00
_cell.angle_beta   90.00
_cell.angle_gamma   90.00
#
_symmetry.space_group_name_H-M   'P 1'
#
loop_
_entity.id
_entity.type
_entity.pdbx_description
1 polymer ?
#
loop_
_entity_poly.entity_id
_entity_poly.type
_entity_poly.pdbx_seq_one_letter_code
_entity_poly.pdbx_strand_id
1 'polypeptide(L)'
;MSTGQVLRIPFESKGFAGVVTVDTVTSTNISQTGLNALLNDVPHERLIGYPIMTATVEHAGSGYNAVFAWVQFVEMTPADESPSTAFLDNMPSLNQQGPFSSLGFLPTLFDAPANPNAPDLQWRAHSYLVRFSVYEPRVITPIAAFQWGYDLCAGKPSVVHATPLPWQDMLRWTSSLPDSLGGWDVNVAPDAD
;
A
#
# COMPACT_ATOMS: atom_id res chain seq x y z
N MET A 1 20.30 9.02 12.16
CA MET A 1 19.74 7.65 12.20
C MET A 1 18.25 7.83 12.44
N SER A 2 17.40 7.55 11.45
CA SER A 2 15.95 7.58 11.64
C SER A 2 15.53 6.35 12.46
N THR A 3 14.74 6.56 13.51
CA THR A 3 14.03 5.49 14.22
C THR A 3 12.98 4.90 13.28
N GLY A 4 13.36 3.89 12.50
CA GLY A 4 12.41 3.09 11.73
C GLY A 4 11.75 2.06 12.62
N GLN A 5 10.44 1.90 12.49
CA GLN A 5 9.71 0.77 13.07
C GLN A 5 9.52 -0.27 11.98
N VAL A 6 9.94 -1.51 12.27
CA VAL A 6 9.78 -2.67 11.38
C VAL A 6 8.57 -3.47 11.82
N LEU A 7 7.60 -3.66 10.93
CA LEU A 7 6.46 -4.55 11.15
C LEU A 7 6.70 -5.86 10.37
N ARG A 8 6.44 -7.01 11.01
CA ARG A 8 6.48 -8.33 10.36
C ARG A 8 5.10 -8.97 10.45
N ILE A 9 4.54 -9.36 9.31
CA ILE A 9 3.18 -9.92 9.20
C ILE A 9 3.31 -11.32 8.61
N PRO A 10 3.11 -12.39 9.40
CA PRO A 10 3.09 -13.73 8.86
C PRO A 10 1.85 -13.94 7.99
N PHE A 11 1.99 -14.73 6.94
CA PHE A 11 0.88 -15.19 6.12
C PHE A 11 1.13 -16.62 5.64
N GLU A 12 0.09 -17.26 5.13
CA GLU A 12 0.18 -18.54 4.45
C GLU A 12 -0.41 -18.38 3.05
N SER A 13 0.20 -19.06 2.08
CA SER A 13 -0.30 -19.09 0.72
C SER A 13 0.10 -20.38 0.03
N LYS A 14 -0.89 -21.11 -0.51
CA LYS A 14 -0.71 -22.35 -1.24
C LYS A 14 0.04 -23.42 -0.42
N GLY A 15 -0.25 -23.48 0.89
CA GLY A 15 0.40 -24.39 1.84
C GLY A 15 1.84 -24.01 2.23
N PHE A 16 2.32 -22.82 1.86
CA PHE A 16 3.66 -22.34 2.22
C PHE A 16 3.57 -21.08 3.07
N ALA A 17 4.37 -21.05 4.14
CA ALA A 17 4.51 -19.88 4.99
C ALA A 17 5.24 -18.74 4.28
N GLY A 18 4.85 -17.51 4.60
CA GLY A 18 5.53 -16.29 4.19
C GLY A 18 5.48 -15.21 5.24
N VAL A 19 6.26 -14.16 5.03
CA VAL A 19 6.31 -12.98 5.88
C VAL A 19 6.36 -11.74 5.00
N VAL A 20 5.48 -10.79 5.28
CA VAL A 20 5.64 -9.41 4.82
C VAL A 20 6.46 -8.66 5.86
N THR A 21 7.55 -8.02 5.45
CA THR A 21 8.30 -7.08 6.29
C THR A 21 8.06 -5.67 5.78
N VAL A 22 7.54 -4.79 6.64
CA VAL A 22 7.24 -3.40 6.32
C VAL A 22 8.14 -2.48 7.12
N ASP A 23 8.89 -1.64 6.41
CA ASP A 23 9.70 -0.58 6.98
C ASP A 23 9.03 0.76 6.68
N THR A 24 8.74 1.54 7.72
CA THR A 24 8.28 2.93 7.57
C THR A 24 9.30 3.87 8.21
N VAL A 25 9.88 4.75 7.40
CA VAL A 25 10.91 5.70 7.83
C VAL A 25 10.51 7.13 7.51
N THR A 26 10.96 8.07 8.34
CA THR A 26 10.83 9.49 8.05
C THR A 26 11.87 9.93 7.03
N SER A 27 11.43 10.55 5.93
CA SER A 27 12.33 11.10 4.92
C SER A 27 13.21 12.21 5.51
N THR A 28 14.52 12.04 5.37
CA THR A 28 15.54 13.05 5.72
C THR A 28 16.39 13.47 4.52
N ASN A 29 16.23 12.77 3.38
CA ASN A 29 16.90 13.07 2.13
C ASN A 29 16.09 12.53 0.95
N ILE A 30 15.34 13.40 0.29
CA ILE A 30 14.43 13.02 -0.80
C ILE A 30 15.12 12.64 -2.11
N SER A 31 16.39 13.04 -2.30
CA SER A 31 17.13 12.70 -3.51
C SER A 31 17.46 11.21 -3.59
N GLN A 32 17.47 10.52 -2.44
CA GLN A 32 17.70 9.07 -2.39
C GLN A 32 16.47 8.25 -2.82
N THR A 33 15.27 8.84 -2.80
CA THR A 33 14.03 8.13 -3.16
C THR A 33 13.52 8.43 -4.56
N GLY A 34 14.15 9.37 -5.28
CA GLY A 34 13.68 9.80 -6.59
C GLY A 34 12.42 10.67 -6.57
N LEU A 35 11.88 10.98 -5.38
CA LEU A 35 10.68 11.80 -5.23
C LEU A 35 10.86 13.21 -5.82
N ASN A 36 12.08 13.74 -5.79
CA ASN A 36 12.44 15.01 -6.40
C ASN A 36 12.28 15.04 -7.93
N ALA A 37 12.35 13.88 -8.61
CA ALA A 37 12.10 13.80 -10.05
C ALA A 37 10.60 13.84 -10.38
N LEU A 38 9.75 13.40 -9.45
CA LEU A 38 8.29 13.40 -9.59
C LEU A 38 7.65 14.71 -9.14
N LEU A 39 8.22 15.37 -8.13
CA LEU A 39 7.74 16.63 -7.54
C LEU A 39 8.77 17.76 -7.75
N ASN A 40 9.22 17.93 -8.99
CA ASN A 40 10.28 18.88 -9.36
C ASN A 40 9.96 20.36 -9.07
N ASP A 41 8.66 20.72 -9.05
CA ASP A 41 8.20 22.08 -8.75
C ASP A 41 8.04 22.37 -7.25
N VAL A 42 8.29 21.37 -6.39
CA VAL A 42 8.18 21.51 -4.93
C VAL A 42 9.57 21.66 -4.31
N PRO A 43 9.83 22.72 -3.51
CA PRO A 43 11.09 22.87 -2.80
C PRO A 43 11.41 21.65 -1.93
N HIS A 44 12.65 21.16 -2.01
CA HIS A 44 13.07 19.89 -1.39
C HIS A 44 12.81 19.86 0.12
N GLU A 45 13.04 20.99 0.80
CA GLU A 45 12.82 21.17 2.23
C GLU A 45 11.36 20.93 2.65
N ARG A 46 10.40 21.13 1.75
CA ARG A 46 8.96 20.89 2.01
C ARG A 46 8.57 19.42 1.89
N LEU A 47 9.46 18.58 1.36
CA LEU A 47 9.23 17.14 1.20
C LEU A 47 9.94 16.31 2.31
N ILE A 48 10.73 16.97 3.16
CA ILE A 48 11.34 16.37 4.35
C ILE A 48 10.27 16.13 5.42
N GLY A 49 10.40 15.03 6.15
CA GLY A 49 9.47 14.65 7.23
C GLY A 49 8.32 13.74 6.79
N TYR A 50 8.03 13.65 5.49
CA TYR A 50 7.04 12.69 4.97
C TYR A 50 7.51 11.24 5.11
N PRO A 51 6.59 10.27 5.23
CA PRO A 51 6.94 8.87 5.34
C PRO A 51 7.45 8.31 4.01
N ILE A 52 8.38 7.38 4.11
CA ILE A 52 8.74 6.45 3.04
C ILE A 52 8.42 5.05 3.58
N MET A 53 7.73 4.25 2.78
CA MET A 53 7.38 2.89 3.13
C MET A 53 7.95 1.90 2.10
N THR A 54 8.50 0.80 2.60
CA THR A 54 8.90 -0.33 1.78
C THR A 54 8.37 -1.61 2.41
N ALA A 55 7.61 -2.40 1.65
CA ALA A 55 7.15 -3.72 2.06
C ALA A 55 7.79 -4.78 1.16
N THR A 56 8.45 -5.75 1.78
CA THR A 56 9.11 -6.88 1.12
C THR A 56 8.43 -8.19 1.49
N VAL A 57 8.55 -9.20 0.62
CA VAL A 57 7.90 -10.51 0.78
C VAL A 57 8.96 -11.60 0.82
N GLU A 58 8.94 -12.38 1.90
CA GLU A 58 9.62 -13.67 1.98
C GLU A 58 8.55 -14.77 1.90
N HIS A 59 8.82 -15.86 1.17
CA HIS A 59 7.91 -17.00 1.03
C HIS A 59 8.68 -18.30 0.84
N ALA A 60 8.23 -19.37 1.48
CA ALA A 60 8.85 -20.69 1.38
C ALA A 60 8.54 -21.40 0.05
N GLY A 61 7.48 -20.97 -0.66
CA GLY A 61 7.20 -21.41 -2.02
C GLY A 61 8.18 -20.79 -3.03
N SER A 62 8.17 -21.30 -4.27
CA SER A 62 9.04 -20.81 -5.35
C SER A 62 8.32 -20.78 -6.70
N GLY A 63 8.94 -20.14 -7.70
CA GLY A 63 8.35 -19.96 -9.02
C GLY A 63 7.00 -19.24 -8.95
N TYR A 64 6.00 -19.73 -9.67
CA TYR A 64 4.64 -19.15 -9.69
C TYR A 64 3.88 -19.27 -8.35
N ASN A 65 4.38 -20.04 -7.37
CA ASN A 65 3.83 -20.04 -6.02
C ASN A 65 4.21 -18.79 -5.22
N ALA A 66 5.28 -18.11 -5.61
CA ALA A 66 5.77 -16.89 -5.01
C ALA A 66 5.49 -15.64 -5.88
N VAL A 67 4.54 -15.75 -6.82
CA VAL A 67 4.05 -14.61 -7.61
C VAL A 67 2.83 -14.02 -6.92
N PHE A 68 2.90 -12.74 -6.61
CA PHE A 68 1.88 -11.98 -5.90
C PHE A 68 1.71 -10.59 -6.54
N ALA A 69 0.74 -9.84 -6.05
CA ALA A 69 0.58 -8.44 -6.36
C ALA A 69 0.24 -7.64 -5.10
N TRP A 70 0.46 -6.33 -5.16
CA TRP A 70 0.04 -5.37 -4.16
C TRP A 70 -1.14 -4.57 -4.68
N VAL A 71 -2.15 -4.41 -3.84
CA VAL A 71 -3.28 -3.49 -4.04
C VAL A 71 -3.28 -2.49 -2.90
N GLN A 72 -3.37 -1.20 -3.21
CA GLN A 72 -3.33 -0.13 -2.21
C GLN A 72 -4.55 0.77 -2.37
N PHE A 73 -5.23 1.03 -1.26
CA PHE A 73 -6.28 2.05 -1.18
C PHE A 73 -5.80 3.17 -0.27
N VAL A 74 -6.09 4.41 -0.65
CA VAL A 74 -5.75 5.58 0.14
C VAL A 74 -7.03 6.22 0.64
N GLU A 75 -7.07 6.54 1.93
CA GLU A 75 -8.10 7.34 2.57
C GLU A 75 -7.47 8.65 3.08
N MET A 76 -8.14 9.76 2.78
CA MET A 76 -7.79 11.09 3.27
C MET A 76 -8.95 11.62 4.10
N THR A 77 -8.70 11.87 5.38
CA THR A 77 -9.69 12.39 6.34
C THR A 77 -9.30 13.82 6.73
N PRO A 78 -10.01 14.84 6.22
CA PRO A 78 -9.75 16.24 6.55
C PRO A 78 -9.92 16.54 8.05
N ALA A 79 -9.14 17.48 8.57
CA ALA A 79 -9.27 17.92 9.97
C ALA A 79 -10.49 18.84 10.23
N ASP A 80 -11.10 19.40 9.17
CA ASP A 80 -12.19 20.38 9.24
C ASP A 80 -13.59 19.75 9.21
N GLU A 81 -13.70 18.48 9.61
CA GLU A 81 -14.94 17.66 9.60
C GLU A 81 -15.58 17.45 8.21
N SER A 82 -14.91 17.87 7.13
CA SER A 82 -15.32 17.53 5.77
C SER A 82 -15.29 16.01 5.55
N PRO A 83 -16.14 15.47 4.66
CA PRO A 83 -16.17 14.03 4.39
C PRO A 83 -14.81 13.49 3.95
N SER A 84 -14.44 12.32 4.47
CA SER A 84 -13.28 11.59 3.99
C SER A 84 -13.41 11.23 2.51
N THR A 85 -12.29 11.20 1.81
CA THR A 85 -12.21 10.72 0.43
C THR A 85 -11.33 9.49 0.36
N ALA A 86 -11.66 8.56 -0.53
CA ALA A 86 -10.86 7.37 -0.74
C ALA A 86 -10.73 7.04 -2.22
N PHE A 87 -9.61 6.42 -2.59
CA PHE A 87 -9.33 6.00 -3.95
C PHE A 87 -8.39 4.78 -3.99
N LEU A 88 -8.41 4.07 -5.12
CA LEU A 88 -7.41 3.05 -5.42
C LEU A 88 -6.12 3.73 -5.89
N ASP A 89 -5.01 3.38 -5.26
CA ASP A 89 -3.67 3.81 -5.65
C ASP A 89 -3.00 2.71 -6.47
N ASN A 90 -3.15 2.82 -7.79
CA ASN A 90 -2.60 1.89 -8.75
C ASN A 90 -1.51 2.55 -9.60
N MET A 91 -0.60 1.72 -10.11
CA MET A 91 0.41 2.22 -11.02
C MET A 91 -0.21 2.37 -12.42
N PRO A 92 -0.22 3.56 -13.05
CA PRO A 92 -0.91 3.78 -14.32
C PRO A 92 -0.47 2.83 -15.44
N SER A 93 0.79 2.40 -15.45
CA SER A 93 1.34 1.43 -16.40
C SER A 93 0.79 0.01 -16.23
N LEU A 94 0.21 -0.31 -15.07
CA LEU A 94 -0.38 -1.61 -14.74
C LEU A 94 -1.91 -1.61 -14.87
N ASN A 95 -2.56 -0.49 -15.19
CA ASN A 95 -4.02 -0.39 -15.23
C ASN A 95 -4.69 -1.41 -16.17
N GLN A 96 -4.01 -1.83 -17.25
CA GLN A 96 -4.53 -2.86 -18.15
C GLN A 96 -4.47 -4.28 -17.56
N GLN A 97 -3.61 -4.48 -16.55
CA GLN A 97 -3.35 -5.77 -15.93
C GLN A 97 -4.18 -5.97 -14.67
N GLY A 98 -4.61 -4.90 -14.00
CA GLY A 98 -5.51 -4.96 -12.85
C GLY A 98 -5.33 -3.79 -11.88
N PRO A 99 -5.89 -3.91 -10.67
CA PRO A 99 -5.88 -2.85 -9.64
C PRO A 99 -4.53 -2.79 -8.88
N PHE A 100 -3.43 -3.09 -9.55
CA PHE A 100 -2.15 -3.37 -8.89
C PHE A 100 -1.25 -2.14 -8.82
N SER A 101 -0.62 -1.93 -7.66
CA SER A 101 0.47 -0.96 -7.48
C SER A 101 1.84 -1.59 -7.80
N SER A 102 1.98 -2.90 -7.61
CA SER A 102 3.17 -3.69 -7.92
C SER A 102 2.78 -5.16 -8.11
N LEU A 103 3.45 -5.91 -8.99
CA LEU A 103 3.20 -7.34 -9.20
C LEU A 103 4.45 -8.06 -9.70
N GLY A 104 4.55 -9.35 -9.39
CA GLY A 104 5.66 -10.18 -9.86
C GLY A 104 6.07 -11.26 -8.85
N PHE A 105 7.27 -11.80 -9.03
CA PHE A 105 7.89 -12.71 -8.07
C PHE A 105 8.36 -11.94 -6.84
N LEU A 106 7.85 -12.31 -5.65
CA LEU A 106 8.14 -11.65 -4.37
C LEU A 106 8.11 -10.11 -4.49
N PRO A 107 6.99 -9.53 -4.94
CA PRO A 107 6.95 -8.14 -5.34
C PRO A 107 7.21 -7.25 -4.13
N THR A 108 8.07 -6.26 -4.31
CA THR A 108 8.24 -5.18 -3.33
C THR A 108 7.20 -4.10 -3.59
N LEU A 109 6.60 -3.58 -2.54
CA LEU A 109 5.83 -2.34 -2.58
C LEU A 109 6.70 -1.21 -2.05
N PHE A 110 6.80 -0.12 -2.81
CA PHE A 110 7.48 1.10 -2.41
C PHE A 110 6.52 2.27 -2.60
N ASP A 111 6.42 3.13 -1.60
CA ASP A 111 5.63 4.35 -1.68
C ASP A 111 6.22 5.45 -0.79
N ALA A 112 6.06 6.70 -1.22
CA ALA A 112 6.61 7.89 -0.57
C ALA A 112 5.67 9.09 -0.80
N PRO A 113 4.46 9.08 -0.21
CA PRO A 113 3.48 10.12 -0.43
C PRO A 113 3.96 11.44 0.18
N ALA A 114 3.86 12.51 -0.60
CA ALA A 114 4.12 13.85 -0.13
C ALA A 114 3.19 14.85 -0.80
N ASN A 115 2.46 15.61 0.01
CA ASN A 115 1.65 16.72 -0.46
C ASN A 115 1.75 17.90 0.51
N PRO A 116 2.76 18.76 0.36
CA PRO A 116 2.97 19.89 1.26
C PRO A 116 1.99 21.04 1.06
N ASN A 117 1.12 20.96 0.04
CA ASN A 117 0.07 21.94 -0.21
C ASN A 117 -1.31 21.46 0.27
N ALA A 118 -1.42 20.23 0.78
CA ALA A 118 -2.67 19.74 1.34
C ALA A 118 -3.06 20.51 2.61
N PRO A 119 -4.37 20.69 2.87
CA PRO A 119 -4.84 21.12 4.18
C PRO A 119 -4.51 20.07 5.25
N ASP A 120 -4.67 20.44 6.51
CA ASP A 120 -4.52 19.51 7.63
C ASP A 120 -5.47 18.31 7.47
N LEU A 121 -4.89 17.11 7.53
CA LEU A 121 -5.60 15.86 7.26
C LEU A 121 -4.87 14.66 7.85
N GLN A 122 -5.57 13.55 7.95
CA GLN A 122 -4.98 12.23 8.12
C GLN A 122 -4.92 11.54 6.76
N TRP A 123 -3.73 11.11 6.35
CA TRP A 123 -3.53 10.30 5.16
C TRP A 123 -3.24 8.87 5.60
N ARG A 124 -4.03 7.90 5.10
CA ARG A 124 -3.87 6.48 5.43
C ARG A 124 -3.88 5.65 4.16
N ALA A 125 -2.85 4.85 3.96
CA ALA A 125 -2.84 3.80 2.97
C ALA A 125 -3.18 2.46 3.62
N HIS A 126 -4.00 1.68 2.94
CA HIS A 126 -4.35 0.30 3.24
C HIS A 126 -3.77 -0.58 2.14
N SER A 127 -2.71 -1.29 2.48
CA SER A 127 -1.91 -2.06 1.52
C SER A 127 -2.16 -3.55 1.73
N TYR A 128 -2.52 -4.24 0.66
CA TYR A 128 -2.88 -5.66 0.67
C TYR A 128 -1.93 -6.44 -0.24
N LEU A 129 -1.28 -7.47 0.30
CA LEU A 129 -0.64 -8.49 -0.52
C LEU A 129 -1.73 -9.44 -0.99
N VAL A 130 -1.81 -9.67 -2.29
CA VAL A 130 -2.84 -10.51 -2.89
C VAL A 130 -2.23 -11.62 -3.76
N ARG A 131 -2.91 -12.76 -3.80
CA ARG A 131 -2.88 -13.64 -4.96
C ARG A 131 -3.83 -13.10 -6.02
N PHE A 132 -3.57 -13.45 -7.27
CA PHE A 132 -4.43 -13.07 -8.38
C PHE A 132 -4.49 -14.21 -9.41
N SER A 133 -5.62 -14.31 -10.11
CA SER A 133 -5.74 -15.20 -11.25
C SER A 133 -5.01 -14.62 -12.46
N VAL A 134 -4.26 -15.46 -13.17
CA VAL A 134 -3.57 -15.07 -14.42
C VAL A 134 -4.53 -15.11 -15.62
N TYR A 135 -5.61 -15.89 -15.49
CA TYR A 135 -6.64 -16.07 -16.50
C TYR A 135 -8.01 -15.84 -15.88
N GLU A 136 -9.04 -15.77 -16.73
CA GLU A 136 -10.42 -15.66 -16.25
C GLU A 136 -10.83 -16.87 -15.37
N PRO A 137 -11.65 -16.66 -14.31
CA PRO A 137 -12.19 -15.37 -13.89
C PRO A 137 -11.16 -14.46 -13.22
N ARG A 138 -11.24 -13.14 -13.42
CA ARG A 138 -10.42 -12.12 -12.73
C ARG A 138 -10.73 -12.03 -11.24
N VAL A 139 -9.92 -12.69 -10.42
CA VAL A 139 -10.11 -12.79 -8.98
C VAL A 139 -8.82 -12.42 -8.27
N ILE A 140 -8.94 -11.61 -7.22
CA ILE A 140 -7.87 -11.34 -6.26
C ILE A 140 -8.23 -11.92 -4.89
N THR A 141 -7.23 -12.47 -4.19
CA THR A 141 -7.39 -12.99 -2.83
C THR A 141 -6.36 -12.35 -1.91
N PRO A 142 -6.78 -11.46 -0.98
CA PRO A 142 -5.88 -10.88 0.00
C PRO A 142 -5.38 -11.94 0.99
N ILE A 143 -4.09 -11.88 1.31
CA ILE A 143 -3.40 -12.86 2.18
C ILE A 143 -2.64 -12.20 3.34
N ALA A 144 -2.30 -10.91 3.20
CA ALA A 144 -1.73 -10.09 4.27
C ALA A 144 -2.13 -8.64 4.04
N ALA A 145 -2.25 -7.86 5.12
CA ALA A 145 -2.59 -6.45 5.03
C ALA A 145 -2.00 -5.61 6.17
N PHE A 146 -1.77 -4.33 5.88
CA PHE A 146 -1.38 -3.33 6.87
C PHE A 146 -1.93 -1.95 6.50
N GLN A 147 -2.00 -1.08 7.49
CA GLN A 147 -2.17 0.36 7.27
C GLN A 147 -0.93 1.13 7.69
N TRP A 148 -0.70 2.27 7.07
CA TRP A 148 0.37 3.21 7.40
C TRP A 148 0.01 4.60 6.86
N GLY A 149 0.81 5.63 7.18
CA GLY A 149 0.62 6.94 6.56
C GLY A 149 1.23 8.08 7.34
N TYR A 150 0.53 9.22 7.37
CA TYR A 150 0.95 10.39 8.13
C TYR A 150 -0.24 11.29 8.51
N ASP A 151 -0.04 12.09 9.55
CA ASP A 151 -0.92 13.21 9.89
C ASP A 151 -0.26 14.50 9.45
N LEU A 152 -1.02 15.38 8.79
CA LEU A 152 -0.56 16.71 8.41
C LEU A 152 -1.22 17.72 9.34
N CYS A 153 -0.39 18.46 10.09
CA CYS A 153 -0.83 19.50 11.00
C CYS A 153 0.01 20.75 10.82
N ALA A 154 -0.62 21.88 10.51
CA ALA A 154 0.04 23.14 10.17
C ALA A 154 1.19 22.97 9.15
N GLY A 155 0.95 22.16 8.11
CA GLY A 155 1.92 21.89 7.04
C GLY A 155 3.12 21.02 7.47
N LYS A 156 3.06 20.38 8.64
CA LYS A 156 4.11 19.48 9.13
C LYS A 156 3.60 18.03 9.17
N PRO A 157 4.20 17.10 8.41
CA PRO A 157 3.84 15.69 8.48
C PRO A 157 4.39 15.04 9.76
N SER A 158 3.56 14.22 10.39
CA SER A 158 3.94 13.28 11.45
C SER A 158 3.71 11.86 10.95
N VAL A 159 4.77 11.06 10.91
CA VAL A 159 4.71 9.68 10.40
C VAL A 159 3.83 8.80 11.30
N VAL A 160 2.94 8.04 10.67
CA VAL A 160 2.19 6.95 11.28
C VAL A 160 2.76 5.64 10.76
N HIS A 161 3.46 4.93 11.64
CA HIS A 161 4.11 3.66 11.30
C HIS A 161 3.10 2.57 10.97
N ALA A 162 3.57 1.58 10.20
CA ALA A 162 2.73 0.47 9.78
C ALA A 162 2.16 -0.33 10.97
N THR A 163 0.88 -0.67 10.87
CA THR A 163 0.18 -1.58 11.79
C THR A 163 -0.58 -2.65 11.01
N PRO A 164 -0.65 -3.89 11.50
CA PRO A 164 -1.31 -4.98 10.77
C PRO A 164 -2.82 -4.73 10.66
N LEU A 165 -3.41 -5.20 9.57
CA LEU A 165 -4.85 -5.22 9.37
C LEU A 165 -5.36 -6.65 9.11
N PRO A 166 -6.61 -6.97 9.45
CA PRO A 166 -7.26 -8.15 8.92
C PRO A 166 -7.29 -8.07 7.40
N TRP A 167 -6.75 -9.07 6.70
CA TRP A 167 -6.69 -9.05 5.24
C TRP A 167 -8.08 -9.11 4.60
N GLN A 168 -9.08 -9.67 5.30
CA GLN A 168 -10.49 -9.70 4.88
C GLN A 168 -11.11 -8.31 4.78
N ASP A 169 -10.55 -7.33 5.49
CA ASP A 169 -11.00 -5.94 5.53
C ASP A 169 -10.92 -5.27 4.14
N MET A 170 -10.27 -5.92 3.17
CA MET A 170 -10.32 -5.51 1.76
C MET A 170 -11.76 -5.46 1.21
N LEU A 171 -12.67 -6.31 1.70
CA LEU A 171 -14.06 -6.34 1.23
C LEU A 171 -14.81 -5.03 1.44
N ARG A 172 -14.42 -4.20 2.41
CA ARG A 172 -15.10 -2.91 2.59
C ARG A 172 -14.96 -2.02 1.35
N TRP A 173 -13.84 -2.14 0.63
CA TRP A 173 -13.56 -1.34 -0.56
C TRP A 173 -14.46 -1.71 -1.74
N THR A 174 -14.96 -2.95 -1.82
CA THR A 174 -15.91 -3.33 -2.87
C THR A 174 -17.26 -2.67 -2.65
N SER A 175 -17.59 -2.24 -1.43
CA SER A 175 -18.79 -1.46 -1.12
C SER A 175 -18.54 0.04 -1.24
N SER A 176 -17.41 0.53 -0.71
CA SER A 176 -17.10 1.97 -0.69
C SER A 176 -16.64 2.51 -2.05
N LEU A 177 -16.02 1.66 -2.87
CA LEU A 177 -15.43 2.00 -4.17
C LEU A 177 -15.73 0.91 -5.21
N PRO A 178 -17.02 0.66 -5.54
CA PRO A 178 -17.45 -0.53 -6.28
C PRO A 178 -16.79 -0.70 -7.66
N ASP A 179 -16.48 0.41 -8.34
CA ASP A 179 -15.89 0.37 -9.69
C ASP A 179 -14.36 0.39 -9.69
N SER A 180 -13.72 0.58 -8.53
CA SER A 180 -12.28 0.82 -8.43
C SER A 180 -11.42 -0.36 -8.89
N LEU A 181 -11.94 -1.59 -8.72
CA LEU A 181 -11.20 -2.81 -9.04
C LEU A 181 -11.29 -3.20 -10.52
N GLY A 182 -12.00 -2.44 -11.37
CA GLY A 182 -11.99 -2.67 -12.83
C GLY A 182 -12.50 -4.05 -13.25
N GLY A 183 -13.53 -4.57 -12.56
CA GLY A 183 -14.13 -5.88 -12.84
C GLY A 183 -13.39 -7.08 -12.25
N TRP A 184 -12.45 -6.86 -11.31
CA TRP A 184 -11.85 -7.93 -10.51
C TRP A 184 -12.68 -8.20 -9.27
N ASP A 185 -12.99 -9.48 -9.03
CA ASP A 185 -13.71 -9.92 -7.84
C ASP A 185 -12.73 -10.17 -6.68
N VAL A 186 -13.17 -9.87 -5.45
CA VAL A 186 -12.41 -10.18 -4.23
C VAL A 186 -12.90 -11.48 -3.63
N ASN A 187 -12.01 -12.47 -3.56
CA ASN A 187 -12.26 -13.74 -2.87
C ASN A 187 -11.53 -13.77 -1.53
N VAL A 188 -12.28 -13.87 -0.43
CA VAL A 188 -11.74 -14.01 0.94
C VAL A 188 -11.89 -15.43 1.51
N ALA A 189 -12.23 -16.41 0.69
CA ALA A 189 -12.29 -17.79 1.12
C ALA A 189 -10.88 -18.30 1.53
N PRO A 190 -10.80 -19.19 2.54
CA PRO A 190 -9.55 -19.88 2.85
C PRO A 190 -9.04 -20.66 1.64
N ASP A 191 -7.73 -20.94 1.61
CA ASP A 191 -7.14 -21.80 0.58
C ASP A 191 -7.90 -23.13 0.56
N ALA A 192 -8.47 -23.47 -0.59
CA ALA A 192 -8.93 -24.83 -0.83
C ALA A 192 -7.69 -25.68 -1.08
N ASP A 193 -7.52 -26.73 -0.27
CA ASP A 193 -6.49 -27.76 -0.41
C ASP A 193 -6.54 -28.45 -1.79
#